data_AF-A0A0S3RUM4-F1
#
_entry.id   AF-A0A0S3RUM4-F1
#
_cell.length_a   1.000
_cell.length_b   1.000
_cell.length_c   1.000
_cell.angle_alpha   90.00
_cell.angle_beta   90.00
_cell.angle_gamma   90.00
#
_symmetry.space_group_name_H-M   'P 1'
#
loop_
_entity.id
_entity.type
_entity.pdbx_description
1 polymer ?
#
loop_
_entity_poly.entity_id
_entity_poly.type
_entity_poly.pdbx_seq_one_letter_code
_entity_poly.pdbx_strand_id
1 'polypeptide(L)'
;MSVQARRLAVFCAHLNPTRLPPDPPALFLSPSLCAPHSEAENRTLQDDCVFCNIIRGQLPSLKLYEDDTCLCILDTSPLSHGHSLIIPKSHFPSLDATPPSVVAAMFSKVPFISNAIMKATGCSSFNLLVNNGAAAGQVIYHTHVHIIPRKAYDCLWASESLLRRRVNLDDEKVSQLAARIQKQLLPSDMSQESKNENFCSCKS
;
A
#
# COMPACT_ATOMS: atom_id res chain seq x y z
N MET A 1 3.49 -24.76 15.24
CA MET A 1 2.84 -24.03 14.12
C MET A 1 3.89 -23.16 13.45
N SER A 2 4.01 -23.19 12.12
CA SER A 2 5.11 -22.54 11.40
C SER A 2 5.04 -21.00 11.51
N VAL A 3 6.20 -20.35 11.45
CA VAL A 3 6.36 -18.88 11.50
C VAL A 3 5.52 -18.14 10.44
N GLN A 4 5.16 -18.81 9.34
CA GLN A 4 4.23 -18.31 8.32
C GLN A 4 2.78 -18.21 8.81
N ALA A 5 2.31 -19.12 9.68
CA ALA A 5 0.93 -19.13 10.16
C ALA A 5 0.62 -17.98 11.14
N ARG A 6 1.63 -17.44 11.84
CA ARG A 6 1.46 -16.32 12.79
C ARG A 6 1.51 -14.94 12.13
N ARG A 7 2.25 -14.77 11.03
CA ARG A 7 2.24 -13.51 10.25
C ARG A 7 0.87 -13.27 9.61
N LEU A 8 0.18 -14.33 9.22
CA LEU A 8 -1.12 -14.24 8.57
C LEU A 8 -2.26 -13.82 9.52
N ALA A 9 -2.18 -14.17 10.81
CA ALA A 9 -3.23 -13.85 11.79
C ALA A 9 -3.35 -12.35 12.11
N VAL A 10 -2.28 -11.56 11.95
CA VAL A 10 -2.29 -10.09 12.12
C VAL A 10 -2.80 -9.38 10.85
N PHE A 11 -2.77 -10.04 9.69
CA PHE A 11 -3.13 -9.44 8.39
C PHE A 11 -4.45 -9.94 7.79
N CYS A 12 -5.06 -11.00 8.32
CA CYS A 12 -6.35 -11.54 7.84
C CYS A 12 -7.59 -11.06 8.62
N ALA A 13 -7.47 -10.04 9.47
CA ALA A 13 -8.62 -9.54 10.23
C ALA A 13 -9.71 -8.93 9.33
N HIS A 14 -9.37 -8.48 8.12
CA HIS A 14 -10.23 -7.69 7.24
C HIS A 14 -11.30 -8.47 6.46
N LEU A 15 -11.33 -9.80 6.54
CA LEU A 15 -12.31 -10.61 5.81
C LEU A 15 -13.25 -11.34 6.77
N ASN A 16 -14.27 -10.65 7.28
CA ASN A 16 -15.53 -11.31 7.61
C ASN A 16 -16.74 -10.37 7.80
N PRO A 17 -17.52 -10.13 6.74
CA PRO A 17 -18.97 -10.11 6.83
C PRO A 17 -19.48 -11.51 6.44
N THR A 18 -19.93 -12.27 7.43
CA THR A 18 -20.68 -13.55 7.35
C THR A 18 -21.15 -13.99 5.94
N ARG A 19 -20.51 -15.01 5.35
CA ARG A 19 -21.12 -16.14 4.62
C ARG A 19 -20.04 -17.08 4.07
N LEU A 20 -20.17 -18.39 4.34
CA LEU A 20 -19.44 -19.44 3.63
C LEU A 20 -20.00 -19.56 2.20
N PRO A 21 -19.17 -19.62 1.14
CA PRO A 21 -19.62 -20.03 -0.18
C PRO A 21 -19.73 -21.57 -0.27
N PRO A 22 -20.60 -22.11 -1.13
CA PRO A 22 -20.64 -23.54 -1.42
C PRO A 22 -19.44 -23.96 -2.30
N ASP A 23 -19.09 -25.24 -2.25
CA ASP A 23 -17.96 -25.84 -2.97
C ASP A 23 -17.95 -25.49 -4.48
N PRO A 24 -16.77 -25.26 -5.09
CA PRO A 24 -16.68 -24.97 -6.52
C PRO A 24 -16.92 -26.23 -7.37
N PRO A 25 -17.53 -26.12 -8.56
CA PRO A 25 -17.61 -27.22 -9.49
C PRO A 25 -16.25 -27.46 -10.17
N ALA A 26 -16.02 -28.71 -10.57
CA ALA A 26 -14.78 -29.18 -11.19
C ALA A 26 -14.38 -28.34 -12.43
N LEU A 27 -13.12 -27.89 -12.45
CA LEU A 27 -12.50 -27.14 -13.53
C LEU A 27 -12.26 -28.05 -14.75
N PHE A 28 -12.92 -27.75 -15.86
CA PHE A 28 -12.43 -28.13 -17.18
C PHE A 28 -11.41 -27.11 -17.66
N LEU A 29 -10.18 -27.57 -17.89
CA LEU A 29 -9.10 -26.78 -18.50
C LEU A 29 -9.39 -26.60 -20.00
N SER A 30 -9.27 -25.37 -20.50
CA SER A 30 -9.08 -25.08 -21.92
C SER A 30 -7.91 -24.10 -22.10
N PRO A 31 -7.10 -24.25 -23.16
CA PRO A 31 -5.83 -23.54 -23.26
C PRO A 31 -5.97 -22.15 -23.88
N SER A 32 -5.26 -21.21 -23.25
CA SER A 32 -4.56 -20.04 -23.79
C SER A 32 -5.07 -19.37 -25.07
N LEU A 33 -5.39 -18.08 -24.98
CA LEU A 33 -4.95 -17.08 -25.97
C LEU A 33 -4.63 -15.75 -25.26
N CYS A 34 -3.43 -15.24 -25.49
CA CYS A 34 -2.97 -13.92 -25.09
C CYS A 34 -3.89 -12.84 -25.65
N ALA A 35 -4.46 -12.00 -24.78
CA ALA A 35 -5.13 -10.76 -25.15
C ALA A 35 -4.42 -9.57 -24.45
N PRO A 36 -4.32 -8.40 -25.11
CA PRO A 36 -3.77 -7.20 -24.49
C PRO A 36 -4.69 -6.75 -23.36
N HIS A 37 -4.11 -6.43 -22.18
CA HIS A 37 -4.85 -5.94 -21.01
C HIS A 37 -5.77 -4.77 -21.42
N SER A 38 -7.08 -5.03 -21.40
CA SER A 38 -8.11 -4.12 -21.88
C SER A 38 -8.76 -3.35 -20.72
N GLU A 39 -9.28 -2.16 -20.98
CA GLU A 39 -10.01 -1.34 -20.00
C GLU A 39 -11.15 -2.09 -19.26
N ALA A 40 -11.66 -3.17 -19.85
CA ALA A 40 -12.67 -4.03 -19.24
C ALA A 40 -12.15 -4.78 -18.01
N GLU A 41 -10.91 -5.30 -18.04
CA GLU A 41 -10.31 -6.00 -16.88
C GLU A 41 -10.07 -5.04 -15.70
N ASN A 42 -9.65 -3.80 -16.00
CA ASN A 42 -9.40 -2.77 -14.99
C ASN A 42 -10.71 -2.28 -14.33
N ARG A 43 -11.83 -2.25 -15.08
CA ARG A 43 -13.16 -1.94 -14.52
C ARG A 43 -13.65 -3.06 -13.59
N THR A 44 -13.48 -4.32 -13.96
CA THR A 44 -13.87 -5.46 -13.10
C THR A 44 -13.11 -5.47 -11.76
N LEU A 45 -11.80 -5.16 -11.76
CA LEU A 45 -11.01 -5.05 -10.53
C LEU A 45 -11.48 -3.91 -9.62
N GLN A 46 -11.94 -2.80 -10.22
CA GLN A 46 -12.48 -1.66 -9.49
C GLN A 46 -13.87 -1.96 -8.90
N ASP A 47 -14.68 -2.75 -9.60
CA ASP A 47 -16.03 -3.13 -9.13
C ASP A 47 -16.00 -4.15 -7.97
N ASP A 48 -15.03 -5.05 -7.96
CA ASP A 48 -14.83 -6.00 -6.86
C ASP A 48 -14.05 -5.39 -5.68
N CYS A 49 -13.56 -4.15 -5.81
CA CYS A 49 -12.78 -3.49 -4.77
C CYS A 49 -13.68 -2.94 -3.64
N VAL A 50 -13.53 -3.48 -2.44
CA VAL A 50 -14.26 -3.04 -1.24
C VAL A 50 -14.13 -1.54 -0.97
N PHE A 51 -12.95 -0.95 -1.17
CA PHE A 51 -12.74 0.49 -0.97
C PHE A 51 -13.40 1.33 -2.05
N CYS A 52 -13.38 0.92 -3.32
CA CYS A 52 -14.15 1.59 -4.36
C CYS A 52 -15.65 1.55 -4.07
N ASN A 53 -16.16 0.42 -3.57
CA ASN A 53 -17.57 0.30 -3.18
C ASN A 53 -17.92 1.20 -1.98
N ILE A 54 -17.02 1.35 -1.01
CA ILE A 54 -17.18 2.33 0.09
C ILE A 54 -17.16 3.77 -0.45
N ILE A 55 -16.22 4.11 -1.34
CA ILE A 55 -16.09 5.46 -1.93
C ILE A 55 -17.34 5.83 -2.73
N ARG A 56 -17.91 4.86 -3.46
CA ARG A 56 -19.18 5.02 -4.20
C ARG A 56 -20.43 5.02 -3.32
N GLY A 57 -20.30 4.78 -2.01
CA GLY A 57 -21.43 4.69 -1.08
C GLY A 57 -22.27 3.41 -1.21
N GLN A 58 -21.74 2.39 -1.89
CA GLN A 58 -22.40 1.09 -2.06
C GLN A 58 -22.21 0.17 -0.83
N LEU A 59 -21.16 0.41 -0.03
CA LEU A 59 -20.93 -0.25 1.25
C LEU A 59 -20.88 0.77 2.38
N PRO A 60 -21.39 0.44 3.58
CA PRO A 60 -21.36 1.33 4.73
C PRO A 60 -19.91 1.50 5.24
N SER A 61 -19.62 2.69 5.78
CA SER A 61 -18.37 2.97 6.47
C SER A 61 -18.55 4.08 7.50
N LEU A 62 -17.71 4.08 8.53
CA LEU A 62 -17.63 5.19 9.49
C LEU A 62 -16.59 6.19 9.00
N LYS A 63 -17.05 7.23 8.31
CA LYS A 63 -16.20 8.28 7.75
C LYS A 63 -15.69 9.21 8.85
N LEU A 64 -14.38 9.46 8.85
CA LEU A 64 -13.69 10.37 9.78
C LEU A 64 -13.27 11.68 9.10
N TYR A 65 -12.95 11.62 7.81
CA TYR A 65 -12.53 12.75 6.99
C TYR A 65 -12.78 12.45 5.52
N GLU A 66 -13.14 13.45 4.72
CA GLU A 66 -13.26 13.31 3.27
C GLU A 66 -12.92 14.63 2.59
N ASP A 67 -12.14 14.57 1.51
CA ASP A 67 -11.93 15.68 0.57
C ASP A 67 -11.97 15.17 -0.89
N ASP A 68 -11.58 16.00 -1.85
CA ASP A 68 -11.61 15.63 -3.27
C ASP A 68 -10.61 14.52 -3.64
N THR A 69 -9.57 14.30 -2.83
CA THR A 69 -8.50 13.34 -3.13
C THR A 69 -8.60 12.06 -2.32
N CYS A 70 -8.95 12.14 -1.05
CA CYS A 70 -8.94 10.99 -0.14
C CYS A 70 -10.13 10.94 0.81
N LEU A 71 -10.34 9.74 1.35
CA LEU A 71 -11.31 9.42 2.37
C LEU A 71 -10.56 8.76 3.54
N CYS A 72 -10.91 9.13 4.77
CA CYS A 72 -10.48 8.43 5.97
C CYS A 72 -11.67 7.74 6.62
N ILE A 73 -11.53 6.45 6.91
CA ILE A 73 -12.56 5.62 7.56
C ILE A 73 -11.98 4.92 8.78
N LEU A 74 -12.86 4.57 9.74
CA LEU A 74 -12.49 3.65 10.80
C LEU A 74 -12.34 2.23 10.23
N ASP A 75 -11.28 1.53 10.63
CA ASP A 75 -11.10 0.12 10.27
C ASP A 75 -12.14 -0.74 11.01
N THR A 76 -12.86 -1.59 10.28
CA THR A 76 -13.87 -2.49 10.82
C THR A 76 -13.28 -3.68 11.57
N SER A 77 -11.99 -3.95 11.36
CA SER A 77 -11.22 -5.02 12.00
C SER A 77 -9.94 -4.43 12.64
N PRO A 78 -10.11 -3.57 13.67
CA PRO A 78 -9.05 -2.73 14.16
C PRO A 78 -7.93 -3.51 14.87
N LEU A 79 -6.67 -3.17 14.59
CA LEU A 79 -5.51 -3.65 15.35
C LEU A 79 -5.42 -3.01 16.75
N SER A 80 -5.97 -1.81 16.88
CA SER A 80 -6.10 -1.09 18.15
C SER A 80 -7.29 -0.14 18.09
N HIS A 81 -7.80 0.26 19.25
CA HIS A 81 -8.92 1.21 19.33
C HIS A 81 -8.59 2.51 18.59
N GLY A 82 -9.43 2.88 17.61
CA GLY A 82 -9.23 4.03 16.72
C GLY A 82 -8.38 3.76 15.47
N HIS A 83 -8.03 2.50 15.18
CA HIS A 83 -7.39 2.13 13.92
C HIS A 83 -8.21 2.65 12.74
N SER A 84 -7.56 3.45 11.89
CA SER A 84 -8.21 4.15 10.78
C SER A 84 -7.40 3.99 9.50
N LEU A 85 -8.06 4.13 8.35
CA LEU A 85 -7.49 3.95 7.02
C LEU A 85 -7.69 5.23 6.20
N ILE A 86 -6.61 5.83 5.70
CA ILE A 86 -6.68 6.86 4.65
C ILE A 86 -6.55 6.16 3.30
N ILE A 87 -7.53 6.35 2.42
CA ILE A 87 -7.59 5.76 1.08
C ILE A 87 -7.77 6.87 0.02
N PRO A 88 -7.09 6.80 -1.14
CA PRO A 88 -7.37 7.70 -2.25
C PRO A 88 -8.75 7.37 -2.83
N LYS A 89 -9.44 8.39 -3.35
CA LYS A 89 -10.73 8.21 -4.04
C LYS A 89 -10.57 7.44 -5.36
N SER A 90 -9.48 7.66 -6.06
CA SER A 90 -9.10 6.88 -7.24
C SER A 90 -8.49 5.54 -6.83
N HIS A 91 -8.75 4.50 -7.62
CA HIS A 91 -8.20 3.17 -7.40
C HIS A 91 -6.74 3.10 -7.83
N PHE A 92 -5.87 2.69 -6.91
CA PHE A 92 -4.49 2.32 -7.19
C PHE A 92 -4.19 1.04 -6.41
N PRO A 93 -3.68 -0.03 -7.03
CA PRO A 93 -3.57 -1.33 -6.37
C PRO A 93 -2.54 -1.35 -5.23
N SER A 94 -1.58 -0.42 -5.23
CA SER A 94 -0.48 -0.35 -4.28
C SER A 94 0.16 1.04 -4.27
N LEU A 95 0.92 1.37 -3.21
CA LEU A 95 1.60 2.67 -3.07
C LEU A 95 2.55 2.99 -4.23
N ASP A 96 3.26 1.99 -4.77
CA ASP A 96 4.20 2.13 -5.90
C ASP A 96 3.49 2.37 -7.23
N ALA A 97 2.23 1.94 -7.37
CA ALA A 97 1.36 2.26 -8.48
C ALA A 97 0.57 3.58 -8.28
N THR A 98 0.71 4.23 -7.12
CA THR A 98 0.00 5.47 -6.80
C THR A 98 0.80 6.68 -7.27
N PRO A 99 0.21 7.62 -8.04
CA PRO A 99 0.90 8.81 -8.49
C PRO A 99 1.47 9.62 -7.32
N PRO A 100 2.70 10.16 -7.42
CA PRO A 100 3.34 10.90 -6.34
C PRO A 100 2.51 12.08 -5.82
N SER A 101 1.75 12.75 -6.69
CA SER A 101 0.83 13.84 -6.31
C SER A 101 -0.30 13.37 -5.40
N VAL A 102 -0.86 12.20 -5.66
CA VAL A 102 -1.91 11.58 -4.82
C VAL A 102 -1.33 11.13 -3.48
N VAL A 103 -0.14 10.52 -3.50
CA VAL A 103 0.58 10.16 -2.26
C VAL A 103 0.83 11.41 -1.41
N ALA A 104 1.37 12.48 -2.00
CA ALA A 104 1.62 13.73 -1.30
C ALA A 104 0.33 14.32 -0.71
N ALA A 105 -0.76 14.33 -1.47
CA ALA A 105 -2.06 14.81 -1.01
C ALA A 105 -2.58 14.00 0.18
N MET A 106 -2.55 12.66 0.13
CA MET A 106 -2.96 11.80 1.24
C MET A 106 -2.10 12.03 2.49
N PHE A 107 -0.78 12.01 2.35
CA PHE A 107 0.14 12.14 3.48
C PHE A 107 0.12 13.55 4.09
N SER A 108 -0.22 14.59 3.31
CA SER A 108 -0.43 15.94 3.83
C SER A 108 -1.55 16.01 4.90
N LYS A 109 -2.50 15.06 4.89
CA LYS A 109 -3.61 15.01 5.84
C LYS A 109 -3.29 14.24 7.12
N VAL A 110 -2.23 13.43 7.12
CA VAL A 110 -1.88 12.56 8.25
C VAL A 110 -1.77 13.35 9.56
N PRO A 111 -1.06 14.49 9.66
CA PRO A 111 -0.97 15.23 10.92
C PRO A 111 -2.32 15.74 11.42
N PHE A 112 -3.21 16.18 10.54
CA PHE A 112 -4.53 16.67 10.91
C PHE A 112 -5.42 15.54 11.44
N ILE A 113 -5.50 14.44 10.69
CA ILE A 113 -6.36 13.29 11.00
C ILE A 113 -5.84 12.53 12.23
N SER A 114 -4.53 12.24 12.29
CA SER A 114 -3.97 11.46 13.39
C SER A 114 -4.11 12.19 14.73
N ASN A 115 -3.93 13.52 14.76
CA ASN A 115 -4.13 14.32 15.96
C ASN A 115 -5.57 14.25 16.48
N ALA A 116 -6.56 14.25 15.59
CA ALA A 116 -7.96 14.07 15.98
C ALA A 116 -8.18 12.66 16.57
N ILE A 117 -7.64 11.62 15.94
CA ILE A 117 -7.73 10.23 16.43
C ILE A 117 -7.04 10.09 17.80
N MET A 118 -5.86 10.67 18.00
CA MET A 118 -5.15 10.64 19.29
C MET A 118 -5.98 11.25 20.42
N LYS A 119 -6.55 12.45 20.18
CA LYS A 119 -7.44 13.12 21.14
C LYS A 119 -8.67 12.27 21.46
N ALA A 120 -9.31 11.69 20.45
CA ALA A 120 -10.51 10.87 20.62
C ALA A 120 -10.25 9.55 21.35
N THR A 121 -9.07 8.95 21.15
CA THR A 121 -8.71 7.64 21.72
C THR A 121 -7.97 7.73 23.05
N GLY A 122 -7.55 8.93 23.46
CA GLY A 122 -6.66 9.14 24.60
C GLY A 122 -5.26 8.57 24.41
N CYS A 123 -4.86 8.27 23.17
CA CYS A 123 -3.51 7.81 22.85
C CYS A 123 -2.59 9.00 22.59
N SER A 124 -1.30 8.86 22.92
CA SER A 124 -0.27 9.89 22.65
C SER A 124 0.63 9.54 21.47
N SER A 125 0.48 8.34 20.91
CA SER A 125 1.35 7.80 19.87
C SER A 125 0.56 6.94 18.91
N PHE A 126 1.05 6.82 17.67
CA PHE A 126 0.47 5.97 16.65
C PHE A 126 1.56 5.41 15.75
N ASN A 127 1.21 4.37 14.99
CA ASN A 127 2.00 3.95 13.85
C ASN A 127 1.30 4.32 12.56
N LEU A 128 2.12 4.66 11.57
CA LEU A 128 1.71 4.79 10.20
C LEU A 128 2.24 3.56 9.45
N LEU A 129 1.37 2.84 8.75
CA LEU A 129 1.74 1.63 8.03
C LEU A 129 1.10 1.62 6.64
N VAL A 130 1.88 1.18 5.65
CA VAL A 130 1.41 0.85 4.31
C VAL A 130 1.99 -0.52 3.97
N ASN A 131 1.15 -1.41 3.46
CA ASN A 131 1.59 -2.72 3.00
C ASN A 131 1.56 -2.73 1.47
N ASN A 132 2.71 -3.00 0.86
CA ASN A 132 2.85 -3.18 -0.60
C ASN A 132 3.17 -4.65 -0.90
N GLY A 133 2.22 -5.35 -1.50
CA GLY A 133 2.32 -6.77 -1.86
C GLY A 133 1.92 -7.73 -0.74
N ALA A 134 1.46 -8.93 -1.13
CA ALA A 134 0.96 -9.95 -0.20
C ALA A 134 1.98 -10.35 0.88
N ALA A 135 3.27 -10.44 0.53
CA ALA A 135 4.33 -10.79 1.49
C ALA A 135 4.54 -9.74 2.59
N ALA A 136 4.15 -8.48 2.33
CA ALA A 136 4.13 -7.40 3.30
C ALA A 136 2.82 -7.34 4.10
N GLY A 137 1.86 -8.22 3.83
CA GLY A 137 0.55 -8.24 4.51
C GLY A 137 -0.54 -7.44 3.81
N GLN A 138 -0.35 -7.05 2.54
CA GLN A 138 -1.42 -6.41 1.77
C GLN A 138 -2.51 -7.42 1.41
N VAL A 139 -3.75 -7.15 1.83
CA VAL A 139 -4.92 -8.01 1.55
C VAL A 139 -5.99 -7.31 0.72
N ILE A 140 -6.04 -5.97 0.76
CA ILE A 140 -6.89 -5.16 -0.12
C ILE A 140 -5.98 -4.44 -1.10
N TYR A 141 -6.16 -4.73 -2.40
CA TYR A 141 -5.40 -4.12 -3.50
C TYR A 141 -6.02 -2.79 -3.91
N HIS A 142 -6.05 -1.88 -2.94
CA HIS A 142 -6.34 -0.46 -3.12
C HIS A 142 -5.53 0.28 -2.07
N THR A 143 -4.66 1.21 -2.48
CA THR A 143 -3.69 1.89 -1.61
C THR A 143 -4.36 2.41 -0.35
N HIS A 144 -3.86 2.02 0.81
CA HIS A 144 -4.41 2.47 2.08
C HIS A 144 -3.27 2.69 3.08
N VAL A 145 -3.40 3.77 3.85
CA VAL A 145 -2.47 4.13 4.91
C VAL A 145 -3.16 3.91 6.24
N HIS A 146 -2.64 2.98 7.02
CA HIS A 146 -3.12 2.71 8.37
C HIS A 146 -2.61 3.77 9.34
N ILE A 147 -3.50 4.33 10.15
CA ILE A 147 -3.17 5.06 11.38
C ILE A 147 -3.60 4.18 12.54
N ILE A 148 -2.63 3.63 13.28
CA ILE A 148 -2.86 2.67 14.36
C ILE A 148 -2.48 3.34 15.68
N PRO A 149 -3.44 3.83 16.49
CA PRO A 149 -3.17 4.38 17.81
C PRO A 149 -2.47 3.36 18.71
N ARG A 150 -1.51 3.80 19.52
CA ARG A 150 -0.70 2.93 20.38
C ARG A 150 -0.75 3.37 21.82
N LYS A 151 -0.80 2.37 22.69
CA LYS A 151 -0.64 2.54 24.14
C LYS A 151 0.66 1.87 24.57
N ALA A 152 1.26 2.38 25.63
CA ALA A 152 2.42 1.74 26.22
C ALA A 152 2.08 0.28 26.56
N TYR A 153 2.96 -0.65 26.18
CA TYR A 153 2.84 -2.08 26.46
C TYR A 153 1.61 -2.77 25.86
N ASP A 154 1.03 -2.26 24.77
CA ASP A 154 -0.09 -2.92 24.07
C ASP A 154 0.29 -4.20 23.30
N CYS A 155 1.58 -4.55 23.28
CA CYS A 155 2.11 -5.81 22.74
C CYS A 155 1.72 -6.12 21.29
N LEU A 156 1.30 -5.13 20.49
CA LEU A 156 0.81 -5.35 19.12
C LEU A 156 1.84 -6.06 18.21
N TRP A 157 3.14 -5.88 18.48
CA TRP A 157 4.23 -6.54 17.77
C TRP A 157 5.08 -7.42 18.66
N ALA A 158 4.49 -8.00 19.70
CA ALA A 158 5.20 -8.85 20.65
C ALA A 158 5.65 -10.19 20.05
N SER A 159 5.44 -10.45 18.74
CA SER A 159 5.98 -11.63 18.07
C SER A 159 7.51 -11.58 18.03
N GLU A 160 8.10 -12.27 19.00
CA GLU A 160 9.40 -12.93 19.00
C GLU A 160 10.50 -12.15 18.27
N SER A 161 11.21 -11.32 19.05
CA SER A 161 12.63 -11.02 18.88
C SER A 161 13.05 -10.95 17.41
N LEU A 162 12.66 -9.88 16.70
CA LEU A 162 13.45 -9.46 15.55
C LEU A 162 14.88 -9.32 16.07
N LEU A 163 15.73 -10.29 15.77
CA LEU A 163 17.16 -10.19 15.98
C LEU A 163 17.60 -9.06 15.06
N ARG A 164 17.52 -7.83 15.57
CA ARG A 164 18.00 -6.64 14.92
C ARG A 164 19.52 -6.78 14.90
N ARG A 165 20.03 -7.37 13.83
CA ARG A 165 21.46 -7.42 13.58
C ARG A 165 21.84 -6.03 13.10
N ARG A 166 22.61 -5.31 13.92
CA ARG A 166 23.21 -4.06 13.47
C ARG A 166 24.09 -4.37 12.27
N VAL A 167 23.92 -3.60 11.22
CA VAL A 167 24.76 -3.68 10.04
C VAL A 167 26.16 -3.15 10.40
N ASN A 168 27.21 -3.89 10.03
CA ASN A 168 28.57 -3.39 10.13
C ASN A 168 28.85 -2.50 8.90
N LEU A 169 29.20 -1.23 9.12
CA LEU A 169 29.43 -0.29 8.02
C LEU A 169 30.76 -0.55 7.28
N ASP A 170 31.69 -1.24 7.91
CA ASP A 170 32.97 -1.64 7.29
C ASP A 170 32.85 -2.94 6.47
N ASP A 171 31.67 -3.60 6.47
CA ASP A 171 31.42 -4.79 5.67
C ASP A 171 31.26 -4.42 4.19
N GLU A 172 32.16 -4.92 3.35
CA GLU A 172 32.13 -4.68 1.90
C GLU A 172 30.78 -5.05 1.26
N LYS A 173 30.10 -6.11 1.75
CA LYS A 173 28.79 -6.53 1.23
C LYS A 173 27.71 -5.49 1.46
N VAL A 174 27.81 -4.74 2.56
CA VAL A 174 26.88 -3.66 2.91
C VAL A 174 27.08 -2.49 1.97
N SER A 175 28.33 -2.10 1.74
CA SER A 175 28.69 -1.05 0.79
C SER A 175 28.25 -1.41 -0.64
N GLN A 176 28.48 -2.66 -1.06
CA GLN A 176 28.02 -3.16 -2.36
C GLN A 176 26.49 -3.16 -2.47
N LEU A 177 25.76 -3.50 -1.40
CA LEU A 177 24.29 -3.41 -1.38
C LEU A 177 23.82 -1.97 -1.57
N ALA A 178 24.40 -1.02 -0.84
CA ALA A 178 24.09 0.40 -0.97
C ALA A 178 24.34 0.89 -2.40
N ALA A 179 25.49 0.54 -2.99
CA ALA A 179 25.82 0.91 -4.38
C ALA A 179 24.82 0.32 -5.39
N ARG A 180 24.38 -0.94 -5.19
CA ARG A 180 23.34 -1.54 -6.05
C ARG A 180 22.02 -0.79 -5.95
N ILE A 181 21.61 -0.39 -4.75
CA ILE A 181 20.37 0.41 -4.55
C ILE A 181 20.50 1.77 -5.23
N GLN A 182 21.61 2.48 -4.99
CA GLN A 182 21.87 3.79 -5.60
C GLN A 182 21.85 3.75 -7.13
N LYS A 183 22.39 2.69 -7.73
CA LYS A 183 22.34 2.48 -9.18
C LYS A 183 20.89 2.40 -9.71
N GLN A 184 19.96 1.83 -8.95
CA GLN A 184 18.54 1.75 -9.35
C GLN A 184 17.80 3.07 -9.17
N LEU A 185 18.35 4.02 -8.40
CA LEU A 185 17.75 5.35 -8.22
C LEU A 185 18.13 6.34 -9.34
N LEU A 186 19.12 6.00 -10.17
CA LEU A 186 19.53 6.83 -11.29
C LEU A 186 18.50 6.69 -12.42
N PRO A 187 18.06 7.80 -13.03
CA PRO A 187 17.18 7.76 -14.21
C PRO A 187 17.82 6.94 -15.32
N SER A 188 17.05 6.06 -15.96
CA SER A 188 17.51 5.20 -17.06
C SER A 188 17.77 5.93 -18.38
N ASP A 189 17.51 7.24 -18.47
CA ASP A 189 17.68 8.03 -19.68
C ASP A 189 18.48 9.32 -19.44
N MET A 190 19.77 9.26 -19.77
CA MET A 190 20.63 10.37 -20.19
C MET A 190 21.68 9.82 -21.18
N SER A 191 21.23 9.06 -22.19
CA SER A 191 22.12 8.49 -23.21
C SER A 191 21.67 8.68 -24.65
N GLN A 192 20.79 9.65 -24.94
CA GLN A 192 20.53 10.11 -26.31
C GLN A 192 20.33 11.63 -26.41
N GLU A 193 21.32 12.42 -25.99
CA GLU A 193 21.47 13.82 -26.43
C GLU A 193 22.97 14.10 -26.70
N SER A 194 23.56 13.33 -27.61
CA SER A 194 24.86 13.65 -28.21
C SER A 194 24.97 12.98 -29.58
N LYS A 195 24.21 13.45 -30.56
CA LYS A 195 24.43 13.25 -32.01
C LYS A 195 23.29 13.92 -32.78
N ASN A 196 23.31 15.25 -32.87
CA ASN A 196 22.78 15.98 -34.02
C ASN A 196 23.12 17.48 -33.92
N GLU A 197 24.41 17.81 -34.01
CA GLU A 197 24.82 19.07 -34.64
C GLU A 197 26.02 18.76 -35.53
N ASN A 198 25.72 18.25 -36.73
CA ASN A 198 26.62 18.29 -37.86
C ASN A 198 26.01 19.23 -38.90
N PHE A 199 26.85 20.12 -39.41
CA PHE A 199 26.76 20.75 -40.72
C PHE A 199 25.84 21.98 -40.89
N CYS A 200 26.43 23.18 -40.75
CA CYS A 200 26.15 24.26 -41.70
C CYS A 200 27.44 25.03 -42.00
N SER A 201 28.00 24.74 -43.18
CA SER A 201 29.09 25.51 -43.78
C SER A 201 28.46 26.60 -44.63
N CYS A 202 28.59 27.86 -44.23
CA CYS A 202 28.24 28.99 -45.09
C CYS A 202 29.52 29.59 -45.68
N LYS A 203 29.70 29.36 -46.98
CA LYS A 203 30.50 30.20 -47.87
C LYS A 203 29.72 31.47 -48.20
N SER A 204 30.36 32.62 -48.06
CA SER A 204 30.24 33.79 -48.95
C SER A 204 31.26 34.83 -48.52
#